data_AF-A0A968TIQ4-F1
#
_entry.id   AF-A0A968TIQ4-F1
#
_cell.length_a   1.000
_cell.length_b   1.000
_cell.length_c   1.000
_cell.angle_alpha   90.00
_cell.angle_beta   90.00
_cell.angle_gamma   90.00
#
_symmetry.space_group_name_H-M   'P 1'
#
loop_
_entity.id
_entity.type
_entity.pdbx_description
1 polymer ?
#
loop_
_entity_poly.entity_id
_entity_poly.type
_entity_poly.pdbx_seq_one_letter_code
_entity_poly.pdbx_strand_id
1 'polypeptide(L)' 'MVNQPIKKLNIEPKTSRYQIMASMTPEELLSEGYATYDDFYDPQEEEWKKAVEIMERISRETKFNEDELVEF' A
#
# COMPACT_ATOMS: atom_id res chain seq x y z
N MET A 1 -25.02 -54.11 8.49
CA MET A 1 -24.22 -52.87 8.57
C MET A 1 -24.22 -52.23 7.20
N VAL A 2 -24.80 -51.04 7.05
CA VAL A 2 -24.93 -50.37 5.74
C VAL A 2 -23.73 -49.45 5.57
N ASN A 3 -22.79 -49.83 4.70
CA ASN A 3 -21.65 -49.00 4.33
C ASN A 3 -22.13 -47.90 3.37
N GLN A 4 -22.43 -46.72 3.89
CA GLN A 4 -22.64 -45.54 3.04
C GLN A 4 -21.27 -45.01 2.56
N PRO A 5 -21.10 -44.72 1.26
CA PRO A 5 -19.86 -44.12 0.77
C PRO A 5 -19.77 -42.67 1.25
N ILE A 6 -18.70 -42.36 1.97
CA ILE A 6 -18.35 -40.99 2.39
C ILE A 6 -18.11 -40.18 1.10
N LYS A 7 -19.04 -39.29 0.75
CA LYS A 7 -18.83 -38.32 -0.34
C LYS A 7 -17.64 -37.45 0.05
N LYS A 8 -16.52 -37.56 -0.68
CA LYS A 8 -15.41 -36.61 -0.57
C LYS A 8 -15.96 -35.23 -0.95
N LEU A 9 -16.23 -34.39 0.04
CA LEU A 9 -16.53 -32.99 -0.17
C LEU A 9 -15.24 -32.39 -0.77
N ASN A 10 -15.26 -32.11 -2.07
CA ASN A 10 -14.17 -31.40 -2.73
C ASN A 10 -14.29 -29.93 -2.31
N ILE A 11 -13.80 -29.62 -1.10
CA ILE A 11 -13.73 -28.25 -0.59
C ILE A 11 -12.55 -27.62 -1.30
N GLU A 12 -12.75 -27.17 -2.54
CA GLU A 12 -11.81 -26.24 -3.13
C GLU A 12 -11.88 -24.97 -2.27
N PRO A 13 -10.76 -24.52 -1.68
CA PRO A 13 -10.75 -23.26 -0.97
C PRO A 13 -11.05 -22.16 -1.99
N LYS A 14 -12.28 -21.66 -1.97
CA LYS A 14 -12.64 -20.45 -2.71
C LYS A 14 -12.06 -19.26 -1.96
N THR A 15 -10.80 -18.95 -2.23
CA THR A 15 -10.23 -17.67 -1.84
C THR A 15 -10.96 -16.56 -2.58
N SER A 16 -11.48 -15.58 -1.84
CA SER A 16 -12.15 -14.44 -2.45
C SER A 16 -11.12 -13.49 -3.08
N ARG A 17 -11.54 -12.67 -4.05
CA ARG A 17 -10.66 -11.62 -4.61
C ARG A 17 -10.08 -10.72 -3.52
N TYR A 18 -10.87 -10.42 -2.47
CA TYR A 18 -10.41 -9.67 -1.30
C TYR A 18 -9.28 -10.38 -0.54
N GLN A 19 -9.34 -11.70 -0.41
CA GLN A 19 -8.27 -12.46 0.27
C GLN A 19 -6.99 -12.50 -0.54
N ILE A 20 -7.09 -12.58 -1.87
CA ILE A 20 -5.94 -12.52 -2.78
C ILE A 20 -5.29 -11.14 -2.71
N MET A 21 -6.09 -10.08 -2.86
CA MET A 21 -5.62 -8.69 -2.79
C MET A 21 -4.99 -8.33 -1.45
N ALA A 22 -5.51 -8.85 -0.33
CA ALA A 22 -4.98 -8.57 1.00
C ALA A 22 -3.62 -9.23 1.28
N SER A 23 -3.24 -10.25 0.52
CA SER A 23 -1.99 -11.00 0.71
C SER A 23 -0.88 -10.65 -0.28
N MET A 24 -1.17 -9.82 -1.30
CA MET A 24 -0.25 -9.49 -2.37
C MET A 24 0.27 -8.07 -2.24
N THR A 25 1.50 -7.86 -2.68
CA THR A 25 2.07 -6.53 -2.85
C THR A 25 1.42 -5.79 -4.03
N PRO A 26 1.42 -4.45 -4.05
CA PRO A 26 0.95 -3.68 -5.19
C PRO A 26 1.61 -4.11 -6.52
N GLU A 27 2.91 -4.43 -6.49
CA GLU A 27 3.66 -4.89 -7.66
C GLU A 27 3.13 -6.23 -8.20
N GLU A 28 2.83 -7.18 -7.30
CA GLU A 28 2.27 -8.48 -7.69
C GLU A 28 0.87 -8.30 -8.30
N LEU A 29 0.03 -7.44 -7.70
CA LEU A 29 -1.31 -7.15 -8.20
C LEU A 29 -1.29 -6.51 -9.60
N LEU A 30 -0.33 -5.63 -9.86
CA LEU A 30 -0.10 -5.05 -11.19
C LEU A 30 0.40 -6.13 -12.18
N SER A 31 1.35 -6.96 -11.77
CA SER A 31 1.99 -7.96 -12.64
C SER A 31 1.04 -9.08 -13.05
N GLU A 32 0.13 -9.49 -12.16
CA GLU A 32 -0.87 -10.53 -12.43
C GLU A 32 -2.15 -9.97 -13.07
N GLY A 33 -2.23 -8.64 -13.25
CA GLY A 33 -3.37 -7.97 -13.89
C GLY A 33 -4.62 -7.87 -13.02
N TYR A 34 -4.46 -7.95 -11.69
CA TYR A 34 -5.55 -7.75 -10.74
C TYR A 34 -5.84 -6.29 -10.41
N ALA A 35 -4.89 -5.40 -10.66
CA ALA A 35 -5.01 -3.95 -10.47
C ALA A 35 -4.27 -3.18 -11.59
N THR A 36 -4.52 -1.88 -11.65
CA THR A 36 -3.89 -0.91 -12.55
C THR A 36 -3.26 0.23 -11.73
N TYR A 37 -2.38 1.03 -12.35
CA TYR A 37 -1.75 2.16 -11.66
C TYR A 37 -2.75 3.18 -11.13
N ASP A 38 -3.88 3.35 -11.82
CA ASP A 38 -4.95 4.27 -11.40
C ASP A 38 -5.61 3.83 -10.09
N ASP A 39 -5.65 2.51 -9.80
CA ASP A 39 -6.21 1.97 -8.55
C ASP A 39 -5.38 2.35 -7.31
N PHE A 40 -4.13 2.77 -7.50
CA PHE A 40 -3.21 3.19 -6.44
C PHE A 40 -2.99 4.71 -6.41
N TYR A 41 -3.64 5.47 -7.30
CA TYR A 41 -3.44 6.92 -7.36
C TYR A 41 -4.25 7.63 -6.27
N ASP A 42 -3.54 8.31 -5.37
CA ASP A 42 -4.13 9.20 -4.35
C ASP A 42 -3.68 10.66 -4.60
N PRO A 43 -4.59 11.56 -5.02
CA PRO A 43 -4.28 12.98 -5.19
C PRO A 43 -3.73 13.65 -3.93
N GLN A 44 -4.17 13.21 -2.74
CA GLN A 44 -3.68 13.78 -1.48
C GLN A 44 -2.22 13.40 -1.25
N GLU A 45 -1.86 12.14 -1.50
CA GLU A 45 -0.47 11.68 -1.38
C GLU A 45 0.47 12.52 -2.25
N GLU A 46 0.03 12.92 -3.45
CA GLU A 46 0.82 13.78 -4.34
C GLU A 46 1.03 15.19 -3.75
N GLU A 47 -0.01 15.78 -3.15
CA GLU A 47 0.09 17.07 -2.45
C GLU A 47 1.06 16.99 -1.26
N TRP A 48 0.99 15.91 -0.49
CA TRP A 48 1.91 15.65 0.63
C TRP A 48 3.35 15.51 0.15
N LYS A 49 3.60 14.75 -0.93
CA LYS A 49 4.95 14.61 -1.51
C LYS A 49 5.52 15.96 -1.94
N LYS A 50 4.72 16.82 -2.58
CA LYS A 50 5.14 18.19 -2.96
C LYS A 50 5.46 19.04 -1.74
N ALA A 51 4.64 18.98 -0.69
CA ALA A 51 4.89 19.72 0.54
C ALA A 51 6.20 19.29 1.22
N VAL A 52 6.48 17.99 1.27
CA VAL A 52 7.73 17.44 1.80
C VAL A 52 8.93 17.89 0.97
N GLU A 53 8.84 17.82 -0.36
CA GLU A 53 9.92 18.26 -1.25
C GLU A 53 10.23 19.76 -1.07
N ILE A 54 9.20 20.60 -0.92
CA ILE A 54 9.38 22.03 -0.62
C ILE A 54 10.07 22.22 0.73
N MET A 55 9.64 21.48 1.76
CA MET A 55 10.23 21.57 3.10
C MET A 55 11.69 21.11 3.12
N GLU A 56 12.03 20.05 2.40
CA GLU A 56 13.42 19.60 2.22
C GLU A 56 14.26 20.66 1.53
N ARG A 57 13.73 21.30 0.48
CA ARG A 57 14.43 22.36 -0.24
C ARG A 57 14.72 23.54 0.68
N ILE A 58 13.69 24.00 1.42
CA ILE A 58 13.85 25.07 2.42
C ILE A 58 14.89 24.67 3.46
N SER A 59 14.84 23.45 4.00
CA SER A 59 15.80 22.98 4.99
C SER A 59 17.24 22.96 4.47
N ARG A 60 17.47 22.64 3.19
CA ARG A 60 18.80 22.66 2.56
C ARG A 60 19.31 24.06 2.27
N GLU A 61 18.41 24.98 1.88
CA GLU A 61 18.75 26.36 1.50
C GLU A 61 18.89 27.28 2.72
N THR A 62 18.19 26.98 3.81
CA THR A 62 18.25 27.76 5.04
C THR A 62 19.53 27.41 5.81
N LYS A 63 20.55 28.27 5.72
CA LYS A 63 21.61 28.29 6.73
C LYS A 63 20.99 28.79 8.03
N PHE A 64 20.70 27.90 8.96
CA PHE A 64 20.42 28.29 10.33
C PHE A 64 21.69 28.95 10.88
N ASN A 65 21.66 30.27 11.08
CA ASN A 65 22.61 30.91 11.96
C ASN A 65 22.24 30.46 13.38
N GLU A 66 23.11 29.72 14.04
CA GLU A 66 22.89 29.23 15.41
C GLU A 66 22.59 30.36 16.41
N ASP A 67 22.92 31.61 16.06
CA ASP A 67 22.70 32.81 16.86
C ASP A 67 21.22 33.27 16.95
N GLU A 68 20.29 32.72 16.16
CA GLU A 68 18.84 33.06 16.20
C GLU A 68 17.95 32.00 16.86
N LEU A 69 18.53 30.92 17.41
CA LEU A 69 17.77 29.92 18.17
C LEU A 69 17.34 30.48 19.54
N VAL A 70 16.11 31.00 19.61
CA VAL A 70 15.45 31.26 20.89
C VAL A 70 14.96 29.92 21.44
N GLU A 71 15.64 29.42 22.47
CA GLU A 71 15.13 28.31 23.30
C GLU A 71 13.83 28.75 23.99
N PHE A 72 12.77 27.95 23.80
CA PHE A 72 11.51 28.05 24.55
C PHE A 72 11.46 27.01 25.66
#